data_AF-W4F1C0-F1
#
_entry.id   AF-W4F1C0-F1
#
_cell.length_a   1.000
_cell.length_b   1.000
_cell.length_c   1.000
_cell.angle_alpha   90.00
_cell.angle_beta   90.00
_cell.angle_gamma   90.00
#
_symmetry.space_group_name_H-M   'P 1'
#
loop_
_entity.id
_entity.type
_entity.pdbx_description
1 polymer ?
#
loop_
_entity_poly.entity_id
_entity_poly.type
_entity_poly.pdbx_seq_one_letter_code
_entity_poly.pdbx_strand_id
1 'polypeptide(L)'
;MKYFTKQWFEENQLSNYLFFLVTMVDWEEEKAYYREYGIDLEQERKMELQRDREKLLRFLPEEFHPFVLDGSIIAGSPNDNLRNLAKIWLEHFDALSNEKFERCAADFISAKSKLPKAVNDLFVDSFHDAIIQTIERNADHTCTIKLNLENTYHENDMLIITFTGVSEFTSTASVGNGSWWLYEEVSIVEGGFRLNVLFDSPLAEFTIVAKDVVIESKQ
;
A
#
# COMPACT_ATOMS: atom_id res chain seq x y z
N MET A 1 3.65 9.74 -14.26
CA MET A 1 4.11 8.33 -14.12
C MET A 1 3.26 7.68 -13.04
N LYS A 2 3.22 6.35 -12.93
CA LYS A 2 2.57 5.66 -11.80
C LYS A 2 3.66 4.98 -10.96
N TYR A 3 3.78 5.33 -9.69
CA TYR A 3 4.86 4.90 -8.81
C TYR A 3 4.50 3.65 -7.99
N PHE A 4 3.35 3.70 -7.32
CA PHE A 4 2.75 2.70 -6.46
C PHE A 4 1.73 1.90 -7.28
N THR A 5 2.21 0.80 -7.81
CA THR A 5 1.40 -0.17 -8.56
C THR A 5 1.03 -1.34 -7.66
N LYS A 6 0.00 -2.09 -8.06
CA LYS A 6 -0.36 -3.35 -7.45
C LYS A 6 0.84 -4.30 -7.41
N GLN A 7 1.58 -4.40 -8.52
CA GLN A 7 2.75 -5.27 -8.60
C GLN A 7 3.83 -4.86 -7.58
N TRP A 8 4.15 -3.57 -7.50
CA TRP A 8 5.13 -3.08 -6.53
C TRP A 8 4.69 -3.34 -5.10
N PHE A 9 3.41 -3.14 -4.79
CA PHE A 9 2.90 -3.43 -3.45
C PHE A 9 2.98 -4.93 -3.13
N GLU A 10 2.58 -5.79 -4.05
CA GLU A 10 2.69 -7.24 -3.88
C GLU A 10 4.13 -7.70 -3.64
N GLU A 11 5.10 -7.10 -4.35
CA GLU A 11 6.53 -7.35 -4.14
C GLU A 11 7.01 -6.81 -2.78
N ASN A 12 6.57 -5.61 -2.39
CA ASN A 12 6.87 -5.03 -1.08
C ASN A 12 6.38 -5.90 0.07
N GLN A 13 5.17 -6.48 -0.03
CA GLN A 13 4.63 -7.36 1.01
C GLN A 13 5.46 -8.64 1.22
N LEU A 14 6.30 -9.02 0.26
CA LEU A 14 7.19 -10.19 0.42
C LEU A 14 8.37 -9.91 1.35
N SER A 15 8.72 -8.64 1.58
CA SER A 15 9.75 -8.27 2.56
C SER A 15 9.44 -8.82 3.97
N ASN A 16 8.16 -8.98 4.31
CA ASN A 16 7.70 -9.58 5.56
C ASN A 16 8.18 -11.04 5.74
N TYR A 17 8.41 -11.79 4.65
CA TYR A 17 9.00 -13.13 4.71
C TYR A 17 10.50 -13.13 4.98
N LEU A 18 11.16 -11.99 4.74
CA LEU A 18 12.60 -11.83 4.80
C LEU A 18 13.05 -11.04 6.03
N PHE A 19 12.10 -10.48 6.79
CA PHE A 19 12.35 -9.92 8.10
C PHE A 19 12.47 -11.05 9.12
N PHE A 20 13.71 -11.45 9.39
CA PHE A 20 14.01 -12.53 10.32
C PHE A 20 14.28 -11.98 11.71
N LEU A 21 13.81 -12.72 12.72
CA LEU A 21 14.28 -12.50 14.07
C LEU A 21 15.79 -12.74 14.18
N VAL A 22 16.42 -11.96 15.02
CA VAL A 22 17.89 -11.90 15.12
C VAL A 22 18.41 -13.17 15.81
N THR A 23 17.66 -13.74 16.74
CA THR A 23 18.06 -14.93 17.51
C THR A 23 16.97 -16.00 17.65
N MET A 24 17.37 -17.21 18.02
CA MET A 24 16.44 -18.29 18.39
C MET A 24 15.65 -18.00 19.67
N VAL A 25 16.21 -17.18 20.57
CA VAL A 25 15.52 -16.77 21.80
C VAL A 25 14.33 -15.89 21.44
N ASP A 26 14.55 -14.90 20.56
CA ASP A 26 13.49 -14.03 20.04
C ASP A 26 12.35 -14.86 19.42
N TRP A 27 12.68 -15.95 18.72
CA TRP A 27 11.68 -16.82 18.08
C TRP A 27 10.84 -17.61 19.09
N GLU A 28 11.46 -18.15 20.13
CA GLU A 28 10.70 -18.84 21.19
C GLU A 28 9.84 -17.85 21.99
N GLU A 29 10.34 -16.63 22.22
CA GLU A 29 9.58 -15.56 22.87
C GLU A 29 8.37 -15.12 22.03
N GLU A 30 8.55 -14.92 20.72
CA GLU A 30 7.44 -14.61 19.81
C GLU A 30 6.41 -15.75 19.80
N LYS A 31 6.85 -17.01 19.67
CA LYS A 31 5.94 -18.16 19.76
C LYS A 31 5.20 -18.22 21.10
N ALA A 32 5.87 -17.90 22.21
CA ALA A 32 5.23 -17.88 23.53
C ALA A 32 4.15 -16.79 23.61
N TYR A 33 4.46 -15.58 23.12
CA TYR A 33 3.50 -14.49 23.03
C TYR A 33 2.25 -14.88 22.24
N TYR A 34 2.40 -15.41 21.02
CA TYR A 34 1.24 -15.82 20.21
C TYR A 34 0.43 -16.96 20.85
N ARG A 35 1.08 -17.89 21.55
CA ARG A 35 0.39 -18.94 22.31
C ARG A 35 -0.50 -18.40 23.43
N GLU A 36 -0.14 -17.28 24.06
CA GLU A 36 -1.01 -16.62 25.07
C GLU A 36 -2.34 -16.16 24.48
N TYR A 37 -2.38 -15.86 23.19
CA TYR A 37 -3.59 -15.51 22.43
C TYR A 37 -4.24 -16.73 21.74
N GLY A 38 -3.76 -17.94 22.00
CA GLY A 38 -4.27 -19.18 21.39
C GLY A 38 -3.87 -19.36 19.92
N ILE A 39 -2.83 -18.66 19.46
CA ILE A 39 -2.35 -18.70 18.07
C ILE A 39 -1.14 -19.63 17.97
N ASP A 40 -1.18 -20.58 17.03
CA ASP A 40 -0.03 -21.39 16.65
C ASP A 40 0.74 -20.71 15.51
N LEU A 41 1.74 -19.91 15.89
CA LEU A 41 2.54 -19.12 14.95
C LEU A 41 3.20 -19.97 13.85
N GLU A 42 3.62 -21.20 14.16
CA GLU A 42 4.26 -22.07 13.15
C GLU A 42 3.25 -22.56 12.13
N GLN A 43 2.03 -22.85 12.57
CA GLN A 43 0.94 -23.22 11.68
C GLN A 43 0.46 -22.04 10.84
N GLU A 44 0.33 -20.84 11.42
CA GLU A 44 -0.01 -19.61 10.68
C GLU A 44 1.00 -19.34 9.56
N ARG A 45 2.30 -19.30 9.88
CA ARG A 45 3.34 -19.06 8.87
C ARG A 45 3.35 -20.12 7.76
N LYS A 46 3.01 -21.37 8.06
CA LYS A 46 2.85 -22.42 7.03
C LYS A 46 1.67 -22.15 6.11
N MET A 47 0.53 -21.69 6.65
CA MET A 47 -0.64 -21.34 5.85
C MET A 47 -0.36 -20.12 4.97
N GLU A 48 0.33 -19.11 5.51
CA GLU A 48 0.80 -17.94 4.74
C GLU A 48 1.74 -18.34 3.61
N LEU A 49 2.76 -19.15 3.90
CA LEU A 49 3.68 -19.66 2.88
C LEU A 49 2.94 -20.41 1.79
N GLN A 50 1.94 -21.24 2.12
CA GLN A 50 1.13 -21.94 1.12
C GLN A 50 0.33 -20.97 0.26
N ARG A 51 -0.29 -19.96 0.86
CA ARG A 51 -1.06 -18.92 0.17
C ARG A 51 -0.19 -18.11 -0.80
N ASP A 52 1.00 -17.72 -0.36
CA ASP A 52 1.85 -16.79 -1.12
C ASP A 52 2.99 -17.47 -1.89
N ARG A 53 3.08 -18.80 -1.88
CA ARG A 53 4.15 -19.58 -2.52
C ARG A 53 4.42 -19.16 -3.97
N GLU A 54 3.36 -19.03 -4.77
CA GLU A 54 3.48 -18.66 -6.18
C GLU A 54 4.02 -17.24 -6.35
N LYS A 55 3.62 -16.31 -5.46
CA LYS A 55 4.13 -14.94 -5.46
C LYS A 55 5.61 -14.90 -5.07
N LEU A 56 6.00 -15.64 -4.03
CA LEU A 56 7.39 -15.74 -3.60
C LEU A 56 8.28 -16.28 -4.72
N LEU A 57 7.87 -17.35 -5.41
CA LEU A 57 8.62 -17.90 -6.55
C LEU A 57 8.66 -16.97 -7.76
N ARG A 58 7.66 -16.09 -7.92
CA ARG A 58 7.58 -15.15 -9.03
C ARG A 58 8.45 -13.91 -8.82
N PHE A 59 8.47 -13.38 -7.60
CA PHE A 59 9.05 -12.05 -7.31
C PHE A 59 10.41 -12.14 -6.62
N LEU A 60 10.67 -13.17 -5.82
CA LEU A 60 12.00 -13.34 -5.24
C LEU A 60 12.99 -13.90 -6.28
N PRO A 61 14.27 -13.48 -6.22
CA PRO A 61 15.34 -14.08 -7.01
C PRO A 61 15.39 -15.62 -6.89
N GLU A 62 15.87 -16.29 -7.93
CA GLU A 62 15.93 -17.76 -8.01
C GLU A 62 16.71 -18.39 -6.85
N GLU A 63 17.67 -17.66 -6.27
CA GLU A 63 18.44 -18.06 -5.10
C GLU A 63 17.58 -18.32 -3.86
N PHE A 64 16.39 -17.70 -3.77
CA PHE A 64 15.43 -17.93 -2.67
C PHE A 64 14.55 -19.17 -2.90
N HIS A 65 14.42 -19.64 -4.14
CA HIS A 65 13.43 -20.67 -4.50
C HIS A 65 13.60 -21.97 -3.73
N PRO A 66 14.83 -22.50 -3.48
CA PRO A 66 14.99 -23.68 -2.65
C PRO A 66 14.35 -23.55 -1.26
N PHE A 67 14.52 -22.38 -0.61
CA PHE A 67 13.98 -22.12 0.73
C PHE A 67 12.46 -21.93 0.74
N VAL A 68 11.90 -21.42 -0.36
CA VAL A 68 10.43 -21.34 -0.56
C VAL A 68 9.84 -22.73 -0.79
N LEU A 69 10.54 -23.58 -1.56
CA LEU A 69 10.04 -24.91 -1.93
C LEU A 69 10.11 -25.91 -0.77
N ASP A 70 11.15 -25.83 0.06
CA ASP A 70 11.32 -26.68 1.24
C ASP A 70 10.70 -26.10 2.53
N GLY A 71 10.28 -24.83 2.49
CA GLY A 71 9.62 -24.13 3.59
C GLY A 71 10.55 -23.60 4.68
N SER A 72 11.87 -23.66 4.49
CA SER A 72 12.83 -23.09 5.44
C SER A 72 12.83 -21.56 5.47
N ILE A 73 12.22 -20.89 4.47
CA ILE A 73 12.08 -19.42 4.44
C ILE A 73 11.27 -18.86 5.62
N ILE A 74 10.34 -19.64 6.19
CA ILE A 74 9.53 -19.24 7.34
C ILE A 74 10.09 -19.73 8.69
N ALA A 75 11.30 -20.30 8.70
CA ALA A 75 11.92 -20.76 9.93
C ALA A 75 12.33 -19.58 10.82
N GLY A 76 12.10 -19.71 12.13
CA GLY A 76 12.49 -18.68 13.10
C GLY A 76 14.00 -18.43 13.22
N SER A 77 14.83 -19.40 12.82
CA SER A 77 16.26 -19.19 12.55
C SER A 77 16.57 -19.71 11.16
N PRO A 78 16.61 -18.84 10.16
CA PRO A 78 17.21 -19.21 8.88
C PRO A 78 18.69 -19.59 9.05
N ASN A 79 19.26 -20.28 8.08
CA ASN A 79 20.71 -20.47 8.01
C ASN A 79 21.42 -19.18 7.54
N ASP A 80 22.75 -19.13 7.68
CA ASP A 80 23.52 -17.93 7.33
C ASP A 80 23.42 -17.56 5.84
N ASN A 81 23.25 -18.53 4.96
CA ASN A 81 23.06 -18.28 3.53
C ASN A 81 21.77 -17.49 3.28
N LEU A 82 20.64 -17.97 3.82
CA LEU A 82 19.35 -17.30 3.69
C LEU A 82 19.35 -15.92 4.38
N ARG A 83 20.00 -15.77 5.55
CA ARG A 83 20.17 -14.46 6.21
C ARG A 83 20.89 -13.45 5.32
N ASN A 84 22.01 -13.86 4.72
CA ASN A 84 22.81 -12.98 3.87
C ASN A 84 22.05 -12.61 2.59
N LEU A 85 21.36 -13.58 1.96
CA LEU A 85 20.51 -13.31 0.79
C LEU A 85 19.41 -12.31 1.12
N ALA A 86 18.67 -12.52 2.21
CA ALA A 86 17.61 -11.61 2.64
C ALA A 86 18.14 -10.21 2.93
N LYS A 87 19.28 -10.09 3.64
CA LYS A 87 19.91 -8.79 3.91
C LYS A 87 20.22 -8.03 2.62
N ILE A 88 20.89 -8.67 1.65
CA ILE A 88 21.26 -8.04 0.38
C ILE A 88 20.00 -7.61 -0.39
N TRP A 89 18.99 -8.48 -0.42
CA TRP A 89 17.74 -8.19 -1.13
C TRP A 89 16.98 -7.03 -0.47
N LEU A 90 16.84 -7.03 0.86
CA LEU A 90 16.17 -5.96 1.60
C LEU A 90 16.89 -4.61 1.42
N GLU A 91 18.22 -4.58 1.53
CA GLU A 91 19.01 -3.36 1.28
C GLU A 91 18.79 -2.81 -0.15
N HIS A 92 18.75 -3.70 -1.14
CA HIS A 92 18.49 -3.32 -2.52
C HIS A 92 17.05 -2.82 -2.72
N PHE A 93 16.07 -3.55 -2.17
CA PHE A 93 14.66 -3.23 -2.28
C PHE A 93 14.30 -1.91 -1.57
N ASP A 94 14.89 -1.65 -0.41
CA ASP A 94 14.76 -0.39 0.33
C ASP A 94 15.30 0.78 -0.50
N ALA A 95 16.47 0.62 -1.14
CA ALA A 95 17.03 1.65 -2.00
C ALA A 95 16.09 1.96 -3.19
N LEU A 96 15.55 0.93 -3.85
CA LEU A 96 14.59 1.10 -4.95
C LEU A 96 13.28 1.76 -4.49
N SER A 97 12.77 1.38 -3.33
CA SER A 97 11.55 1.94 -2.75
C SER A 97 11.75 3.40 -2.38
N ASN A 98 12.85 3.74 -1.71
CA ASN A 98 13.20 5.12 -1.40
C ASN A 98 13.32 5.99 -2.67
N GLU A 99 14.01 5.50 -3.69
CA GLU A 99 14.13 6.21 -4.97
C GLU A 99 12.77 6.46 -5.64
N LYS A 100 11.80 5.53 -5.49
CA LYS A 100 10.42 5.73 -5.96
C LYS A 100 9.69 6.80 -5.15
N PHE A 101 9.76 6.75 -3.82
CA PHE A 101 9.13 7.74 -2.94
C PHE A 101 9.70 9.14 -3.21
N GLU A 102 11.02 9.27 -3.33
CA GLU A 102 11.70 10.53 -3.64
C GLU A 102 11.25 11.10 -4.98
N ARG A 103 11.15 10.26 -6.03
CA ARG A 103 10.66 10.71 -7.34
C ARG A 103 9.19 11.12 -7.31
N CYS A 104 8.34 10.37 -6.62
CA CYS A 104 6.93 10.74 -6.44
C CYS A 104 6.80 12.08 -5.72
N ALA A 105 7.55 12.27 -4.64
CA ALA A 105 7.58 13.53 -3.89
C ALA A 105 8.11 14.69 -4.75
N ALA A 106 9.18 14.48 -5.52
CA ALA A 106 9.74 15.50 -6.41
C ALA A 106 8.75 15.92 -7.50
N ASP A 107 8.06 14.95 -8.12
CA ASP A 107 7.01 15.22 -9.10
C ASP A 107 5.88 16.07 -8.48
N PHE A 108 5.38 15.69 -7.30
CA PHE A 108 4.38 16.46 -6.59
C PHE A 108 4.86 17.87 -6.25
N ILE A 109 6.07 18.02 -5.69
CA ILE A 109 6.64 19.34 -5.33
C ILE A 109 6.78 20.24 -6.56
N SER A 110 7.15 19.68 -7.73
CA SER A 110 7.25 20.44 -8.98
C SER A 110 5.88 20.89 -9.52
N ALA A 111 4.83 20.15 -9.17
CA ALA A 111 3.46 20.38 -9.62
C ALA A 111 2.65 21.27 -8.65
N LYS A 112 2.91 21.21 -7.34
CA LYS A 112 2.04 21.77 -6.30
C LYS A 112 1.72 23.26 -6.48
N SER A 113 2.66 24.06 -6.99
CA SER A 113 2.45 25.50 -7.21
C SER A 113 1.46 25.82 -8.33
N LYS A 114 1.17 24.84 -9.19
CA LYS A 114 0.22 24.95 -10.31
C LYS A 114 -1.13 24.30 -10.00
N LEU A 115 -1.21 23.53 -8.91
CA LEU A 115 -2.43 22.87 -8.48
C LEU A 115 -3.31 23.83 -7.65
N PRO A 116 -4.63 23.76 -7.76
CA PRO A 116 -5.54 24.44 -6.83
C PRO A 116 -5.23 24.05 -5.37
N LYS A 117 -5.46 24.97 -4.43
CA LYS A 117 -5.18 24.72 -3.00
C LYS A 117 -5.83 23.43 -2.50
N ALA A 118 -7.10 23.20 -2.83
CA ALA A 118 -7.81 22.00 -2.41
C ALA A 118 -7.15 20.70 -2.91
N VAL A 119 -6.54 20.71 -4.10
CA VAL A 119 -5.79 19.55 -4.62
C VAL A 119 -4.46 19.38 -3.88
N ASN A 120 -3.81 20.47 -3.47
CA ASN A 120 -2.62 20.39 -2.63
C ASN A 120 -2.93 19.85 -1.24
N ASP A 121 -4.01 20.35 -0.63
CA ASP A 121 -4.46 19.91 0.69
C ASP A 121 -4.78 18.40 0.69
N LEU A 122 -5.35 17.88 -0.41
CA LEU A 122 -5.60 16.44 -0.61
C LEU A 122 -4.34 15.58 -0.43
N PHE A 123 -3.15 16.09 -0.74
CA PHE A 123 -1.92 15.30 -0.78
C PHE A 123 -0.98 15.56 0.39
N VAL A 124 -1.01 16.77 0.97
CA VAL A 124 -0.13 17.10 2.09
C VAL A 124 -0.47 16.28 3.33
N ASP A 125 -1.74 16.02 3.57
CA ASP A 125 -2.18 15.41 4.81
C ASP A 125 -2.18 13.86 4.77
N SER A 126 -1.93 13.23 3.61
CA SER A 126 -1.92 11.77 3.36
C SER A 126 -3.19 11.02 3.82
N PHE A 127 -3.76 10.16 2.99
CA PHE A 127 -4.91 9.34 3.41
C PHE A 127 -4.55 7.88 3.68
N HIS A 128 -3.28 7.60 3.95
CA HIS A 128 -2.86 6.26 4.39
C HIS A 128 -3.72 5.80 5.58
N ASP A 129 -4.23 4.57 5.48
CA ASP A 129 -5.13 3.94 6.45
C ASP A 129 -6.56 4.50 6.52
N ALA A 130 -6.94 5.43 5.64
CA ALA A 130 -8.33 5.86 5.53
C ALA A 130 -9.20 4.73 4.96
N ILE A 131 -10.43 4.60 5.45
CA ILE A 131 -11.39 3.59 4.99
C ILE A 131 -12.47 4.24 4.15
N ILE A 132 -12.69 3.71 2.94
CA ILE A 132 -13.77 4.13 2.06
C ILE A 132 -15.12 3.81 2.70
N GLN A 133 -15.93 4.84 2.94
CA GLN A 133 -17.32 4.70 3.40
C GLN A 133 -18.29 4.65 2.22
N THR A 134 -18.08 5.49 1.19
CA THR A 134 -18.87 5.46 -0.04
C THR A 134 -18.06 6.03 -1.20
N ILE A 135 -18.29 5.51 -2.41
CA ILE A 135 -17.88 6.14 -3.67
C ILE A 135 -19.14 6.32 -4.53
N GLU A 136 -19.51 7.56 -4.79
CA GLU A 136 -20.73 7.93 -5.52
C GLU A 136 -20.36 8.70 -6.79
N ARG A 137 -20.53 8.08 -7.96
CA ARG A 137 -20.38 8.75 -9.25
C ARG A 137 -21.72 9.28 -9.73
N ASN A 138 -21.79 10.58 -9.94
CA ASN A 138 -23.02 11.27 -10.31
C ASN A 138 -23.11 11.50 -11.82
N ALA A 139 -24.33 11.73 -12.31
CA ALA A 139 -24.61 11.95 -13.73
C ALA A 139 -24.03 13.29 -14.27
N ASP A 140 -23.71 14.23 -13.39
CA ASP A 140 -23.23 15.58 -13.70
C ASP A 140 -21.69 15.68 -13.77
N HIS A 141 -21.01 14.56 -14.03
CA HIS A 141 -19.54 14.48 -14.05
C HIS A 141 -18.91 14.83 -12.69
N THR A 142 -19.60 14.57 -11.59
CA THR A 142 -19.01 14.64 -10.25
C THR A 142 -18.80 13.24 -9.66
N CYS A 143 -17.85 13.13 -8.74
CA CYS A 143 -17.64 11.94 -7.96
C CYS A 143 -17.40 12.35 -6.50
N THR A 144 -18.14 11.76 -5.58
CA THR A 144 -17.97 11.99 -4.15
C THR A 144 -17.43 10.74 -3.47
N ILE A 145 -16.32 10.89 -2.75
CA ILE A 145 -15.74 9.84 -1.91
C ILE A 145 -15.87 10.28 -0.46
N LYS A 146 -16.43 9.41 0.38
CA LYS A 146 -16.47 9.62 1.83
C LYS A 146 -15.46 8.68 2.49
N LEU A 147 -14.62 9.23 3.36
CA LEU A 147 -13.58 8.53 4.09
C LEU A 147 -13.86 8.56 5.58
N ASN A 148 -13.69 7.41 6.24
CA ASN A 148 -13.46 7.33 7.68
C ASN A 148 -11.94 7.45 7.90
N LEU A 149 -11.55 8.36 8.78
CA LEU A 149 -10.17 8.72 9.09
C LEU A 149 -9.73 8.28 10.50
N GLU A 150 -10.53 7.52 11.24
CA GLU A 150 -10.25 7.07 12.63
C GLU A 150 -8.92 6.31 12.79
N ASN A 151 -8.43 5.68 11.72
CA ASN A 151 -7.16 4.94 11.72
C ASN A 151 -5.98 5.76 11.18
N THR A 152 -6.19 7.03 10.87
CA THR A 152 -5.19 7.92 10.27
C THR A 152 -4.62 8.90 11.29
N TYR A 153 -3.65 9.71 10.89
CA TYR A 153 -3.10 10.78 11.73
C TYR A 153 -3.90 12.10 11.66
N HIS A 154 -5.07 12.10 11.02
CA HIS A 154 -5.90 13.29 10.88
C HIS A 154 -6.61 13.65 12.18
N GLU A 155 -6.87 14.94 12.38
CA GLU A 155 -7.66 15.43 13.52
C GLU A 155 -9.18 15.22 13.34
N ASN A 156 -9.63 14.97 12.11
CA ASN A 156 -11.05 14.76 11.79
C ASN A 156 -11.32 13.26 11.63
N ASP A 157 -12.48 12.80 12.09
CA ASP A 157 -12.89 11.40 11.94
C ASP A 157 -13.45 11.09 10.54
N MET A 158 -13.88 12.12 9.80
CA MET A 158 -14.52 11.96 8.50
C MET A 158 -14.14 13.06 7.51
N LEU A 159 -13.97 12.63 6.26
CA LEU A 159 -13.74 13.51 5.13
C LEU A 159 -14.68 13.21 3.97
N ILE A 160 -15.17 14.25 3.31
CA ILE A 160 -15.91 14.16 2.06
C ILE A 160 -15.10 14.86 0.97
N ILE A 161 -14.72 14.11 -0.05
CA ILE A 161 -13.97 14.60 -1.21
C ILE A 161 -14.90 14.59 -2.41
N THR A 162 -15.19 15.75 -2.98
CA THR A 162 -16.02 15.89 -4.17
C THR A 162 -15.20 16.37 -5.35
N PHE A 163 -14.98 15.49 -6.32
CA PHE A 163 -14.33 15.76 -7.59
C PHE A 163 -15.34 16.31 -8.59
N THR A 164 -14.96 17.33 -9.35
CA THR A 164 -15.81 17.97 -10.37
C THR A 164 -15.17 17.94 -11.74
N GLY A 165 -15.99 17.87 -12.79
CA GLY A 165 -15.50 17.75 -14.17
C GLY A 165 -14.72 16.46 -14.40
N VAL A 166 -15.20 15.35 -13.83
CA VAL A 166 -14.58 14.02 -13.92
C VAL A 166 -14.64 13.52 -15.36
N SER A 167 -13.48 13.36 -15.97
CA SER A 167 -13.30 12.86 -17.34
C SER A 167 -12.85 11.40 -17.39
N GLU A 168 -12.16 10.93 -16.35
CA GLU A 168 -11.72 9.54 -16.20
C GLU A 168 -12.05 9.04 -14.80
N PHE A 169 -12.55 7.81 -14.72
CA PHE A 169 -12.81 7.09 -13.48
C PHE A 169 -12.65 5.60 -13.78
N THR A 170 -11.51 5.03 -13.40
CA THR A 170 -11.15 3.65 -13.73
C THR A 170 -10.63 2.93 -12.50
N SER A 171 -10.87 1.63 -12.44
CA SER A 171 -10.27 0.76 -11.44
C SER A 171 -10.01 -0.62 -12.03
N THR A 172 -8.94 -1.25 -11.57
CA THR A 172 -8.56 -2.62 -11.95
C THR A 172 -9.40 -3.70 -11.25
N ALA A 173 -10.10 -3.34 -10.17
CA ALA A 173 -11.02 -4.21 -9.46
C ALA A 173 -12.21 -3.40 -8.88
N SER A 174 -13.23 -4.09 -8.37
CA SER A 174 -14.35 -3.40 -7.72
C SER A 174 -13.90 -2.84 -6.37
N VAL A 175 -13.75 -1.52 -6.29
CA VAL A 175 -13.49 -0.79 -5.03
C VAL A 175 -14.83 -0.36 -4.45
N GLY A 176 -15.00 -0.54 -3.15
CA GLY A 176 -16.25 -0.22 -2.47
C GLY A 176 -16.04 0.09 -1.00
N ASN A 177 -17.14 0.07 -0.27
CA ASN A 177 -17.14 0.37 1.16
C ASN A 177 -16.26 -0.65 1.90
N GLY A 178 -15.44 -0.15 2.82
CA GLY A 178 -14.49 -0.95 3.60
C GLY A 178 -13.11 -1.11 2.96
N SER A 179 -12.90 -0.66 1.71
CA SER A 179 -11.56 -0.66 1.10
C SER A 179 -10.65 0.35 1.80
N TRP A 180 -9.40 -0.04 2.05
CA TRP A 180 -8.39 0.79 2.71
C TRP A 180 -7.61 1.60 1.67
N TRP A 181 -7.30 2.85 1.99
CA TRP A 181 -6.49 3.72 1.17
C TRP A 181 -5.01 3.53 1.51
N LEU A 182 -4.23 2.97 0.59
CA LEU A 182 -2.82 2.64 0.85
C LEU A 182 -1.87 3.72 0.36
N TYR A 183 -1.97 4.13 -0.91
CA TYR A 183 -1.04 5.11 -1.47
C TYR A 183 -1.75 5.97 -2.48
N GLU A 184 -1.38 7.24 -2.55
CA GLU A 184 -1.86 8.18 -3.55
C GLU A 184 -0.73 8.89 -4.30
N GLU A 185 -1.06 9.30 -5.52
CA GLU A 185 -0.20 10.11 -6.36
C GLU A 185 -1.03 11.13 -7.10
N VAL A 186 -0.57 12.38 -7.11
CA VAL A 186 -1.19 13.46 -7.86
C VAL A 186 -0.26 13.94 -8.97
N SER A 187 -0.81 14.09 -10.18
CA SER A 187 -0.11 14.67 -11.32
C SER A 187 -0.98 15.67 -12.07
N ILE A 188 -0.36 16.69 -12.66
CA ILE A 188 -1.07 17.66 -13.50
C ILE A 188 -1.34 17.02 -14.86
N VAL A 189 -2.54 17.26 -15.39
CA VAL A 189 -2.91 16.93 -16.77
C VAL A 189 -3.56 18.13 -17.43
N GLU A 190 -3.75 18.07 -18.74
CA GLU A 190 -4.47 19.14 -19.45
C GLU A 190 -5.90 19.27 -18.89
N GLY A 191 -6.26 20.48 -18.47
CA GLY A 191 -7.59 20.78 -17.96
C GLY A 191 -7.87 20.37 -16.51
N GLY A 192 -6.88 19.88 -15.76
CA GLY A 192 -7.08 19.50 -14.35
C GLY A 192 -5.93 18.70 -13.74
N PHE A 193 -6.28 17.67 -12.97
CA PHE A 193 -5.32 16.79 -12.32
C PHE A 193 -5.77 15.33 -12.41
N ARG A 194 -4.80 14.43 -12.29
CA ARG A 194 -5.00 12.99 -12.12
C ARG A 194 -4.61 12.62 -10.70
N LEU A 195 -5.50 11.92 -10.02
CA LEU A 195 -5.23 11.21 -8.79
C LEU A 195 -5.21 9.71 -9.10
N ASN A 196 -4.10 9.06 -8.76
CA ASN A 196 -4.01 7.61 -8.69
C ASN A 196 -4.05 7.20 -7.23
N VAL A 197 -4.78 6.13 -6.93
CA VAL A 197 -4.85 5.56 -5.59
C VAL A 197 -4.64 4.06 -5.68
N LEU A 198 -3.86 3.49 -4.77
CA LEU A 198 -3.84 2.07 -4.50
C LEU A 198 -4.76 1.80 -3.30
N PHE A 199 -5.83 1.05 -3.54
CA PHE A 199 -6.70 0.57 -2.48
C PHE A 199 -6.36 -0.87 -2.10
N ASP A 200 -6.62 -1.26 -0.86
CA ASP A 200 -6.70 -2.66 -0.43
C ASP A 200 -8.15 -3.10 -0.19
N SER A 201 -8.36 -4.42 -0.18
CA SER A 201 -9.64 -5.07 0.11
C SER A 201 -10.76 -4.69 -0.89
N PRO A 202 -10.65 -5.10 -2.18
CA PRO A 202 -9.54 -5.83 -2.79
C PRO A 202 -8.41 -4.90 -3.25
N LEU A 203 -7.20 -5.46 -3.43
CA LEU A 203 -6.06 -4.71 -3.97
C LEU A 203 -6.36 -4.19 -5.39
N ALA A 204 -6.53 -2.87 -5.50
CA ALA A 204 -7.05 -2.21 -6.68
C ALA A 204 -6.31 -0.92 -6.98
N GLU A 205 -5.76 -0.86 -8.19
CA GLU A 205 -5.30 0.39 -8.79
C GLU A 205 -6.50 1.20 -9.29
N PHE A 206 -6.70 2.38 -8.72
CA PHE A 206 -7.76 3.32 -9.04
C PHE A 206 -7.19 4.61 -9.64
N THR A 207 -7.91 5.19 -10.60
CA THR A 207 -7.55 6.47 -11.22
C THR A 207 -8.79 7.32 -11.39
N ILE A 208 -8.67 8.59 -11.01
CA ILE A 208 -9.65 9.64 -11.32
C ILE A 208 -8.92 10.83 -11.96
N VAL A 209 -9.47 11.32 -13.08
CA VAL A 209 -9.06 12.59 -13.69
C VAL A 209 -10.21 13.57 -13.54
N ALA A 210 -9.94 14.71 -12.92
CA ALA A 210 -10.92 15.72 -12.60
C ALA A 210 -10.37 17.12 -12.85
N LYS A 211 -11.27 18.07 -13.06
CA LYS A 211 -10.92 19.49 -13.23
C LYS A 211 -10.56 20.14 -11.89
N ASP A 212 -11.34 19.85 -10.86
CA ASP A 212 -11.19 20.45 -9.52
C ASP A 212 -11.72 19.53 -8.43
N VAL A 213 -11.44 19.86 -7.16
CA VAL A 213 -11.87 19.11 -5.99
C VAL A 213 -12.30 20.04 -4.86
N VAL A 214 -13.30 19.61 -4.10
CA VAL A 214 -13.72 20.23 -2.85
C VAL A 214 -13.56 19.21 -1.72
N ILE A 215 -12.97 19.65 -0.61
CA ILE A 215 -12.75 18.83 0.57
C ILE A 215 -13.56 19.44 1.73
N GLU A 216 -14.40 18.63 2.35
CA GLU A 216 -15.20 18.99 3.51
C GLU A 216 -14.86 18.03 4.64
N SER A 217 -14.37 18.56 5.77
CA SER A 217 -14.19 17.77 6.99
C SER A 217 -15.41 17.90 7.90
N LYS A 218 -15.69 16.83 8.63
CA LYS A 218 -16.61 16.89 9.77
C LYS A 218 -15.83 16.50 11.02
N GLN A 219 -15.92 17.36 12.03
CA GLN A 219 -15.57 17.05 13.43
C GLN A 219 -16.60 16.08 14.02
#